data_AF-A0A7C4H3T7-F1
#
_entry.id   AF-A0A7C4H3T7-F1
#
_cell.length_a   1.000
_cell.length_b   1.000
_cell.length_c   1.000
_cell.angle_alpha   90.00
_cell.angle_beta   90.00
_cell.angle_gamma   90.00
#
_symmetry.space_group_name_H-M   'P 1'
#
loop_
_entity.id
_entity.type
_entity.pdbx_description
1 polymer ?
#
loop_
_entity_poly.entity_id
_entity_poly.type
_entity_poly.pdbx_seq_one_letter_code
_entity_poly.pdbx_strand_id
1 'polypeptide(L)'
;MTERKPRDPNDPVLPAVEEVREAELRGVEAGLGEVFEVPIGPIHPALKEPIRLTFRVRGERIVGVEIRTGFAHRGIEFMGMRQGRNLIQVLYLSERICGICSVSHPIAFTQAVERAAGIEVPPRAQYIRVIISELERIHSHLLWAGVAAHELGFDTLLHLTWRVREKVLDILEELTGNRIDYAIPIFGGVRRDITPEQYPKVWEAIRYYRGLLEQLLDAFLRDPTVEARTRGVGVLEPKEAEELCAVGPTARASGLRKDVRQDRPYLAYPDFEVKAITPADYGLTPIGDVYDKIVVRLLEVGQSLDIIEKALMNMPEGEITSFPKIPALLAYLKKAEGEGLGWHEAPRGEVIHYVRLVSGDESLLVWKVKAPTYSNLLSWYPMFEDQEIADIPIIAACIDPCICCMDRVYVVRDGREETWTKEQLLKLSWEKTRRLRR
;
A
#
# COMPACT_ATOMS: atom_id res chain seq x y z
N MET A 1 -14.72 -20.88 -37.73
CA MET A 1 -15.11 -21.67 -36.55
C MET A 1 -14.58 -23.08 -36.76
N THR A 2 -13.36 -23.35 -36.29
CA THR A 2 -12.77 -24.69 -36.35
C THR A 2 -13.00 -25.36 -34.99
N GLU A 3 -13.69 -26.50 -35.02
CA GLU A 3 -13.98 -27.34 -33.87
C GLU A 3 -12.68 -27.67 -33.12
N ARG A 4 -12.68 -27.42 -31.80
CA ARG A 4 -11.56 -27.81 -30.93
C ARG A 4 -11.44 -29.33 -30.94
N LYS A 5 -10.25 -29.86 -31.26
CA LYS A 5 -9.93 -31.27 -31.06
C LYS A 5 -10.13 -31.66 -29.58
N PRO A 6 -10.59 -32.89 -29.28
CA PRO A 6 -10.70 -33.37 -27.92
C PRO A 6 -9.31 -33.49 -27.28
N ARG A 7 -9.25 -33.26 -25.97
CA ARG A 7 -8.03 -33.25 -25.15
C ARG A 7 -7.43 -34.66 -25.07
N ASP A 8 -6.09 -34.75 -25.07
CA ASP A 8 -5.35 -35.99 -24.84
C ASP A 8 -5.51 -36.43 -23.37
N PRO A 9 -6.00 -37.65 -23.08
CA PRO A 9 -6.20 -38.15 -21.71
C PRO A 9 -4.92 -38.29 -20.88
N ASN A 10 -3.74 -38.29 -21.52
CA ASN A 10 -2.45 -38.51 -20.85
C ASN A 10 -1.60 -37.23 -20.73
N ASP A 11 -2.15 -36.05 -21.05
CA ASP A 11 -1.53 -34.77 -20.70
C ASP A 11 -1.56 -34.65 -19.16
N PRO A 12 -0.44 -34.40 -18.45
CA PRO A 12 -0.48 -34.18 -17.01
C PRO A 12 -1.28 -32.90 -16.73
N VAL A 13 -2.57 -33.10 -16.49
CA VAL A 13 -3.45 -32.12 -15.89
C VAL A 13 -2.84 -31.85 -14.52
N LEU A 14 -2.23 -30.67 -14.34
CA LEU A 14 -2.27 -30.06 -13.01
C LEU A 14 -3.75 -30.09 -12.65
N PRO A 15 -4.18 -30.80 -11.60
CA PRO A 15 -5.59 -30.82 -11.26
C PRO A 15 -6.02 -29.36 -11.23
N ALA A 16 -7.01 -29.03 -12.06
CA ALA A 16 -7.73 -27.81 -11.79
C ALA A 16 -8.17 -27.92 -10.33
N VAL A 17 -8.16 -26.82 -9.58
CA VAL A 17 -8.63 -26.82 -8.18
C VAL A 17 -10.08 -27.36 -8.07
N GLU A 18 -10.77 -27.54 -9.20
CA GLU A 18 -12.05 -28.23 -9.39
C GLU A 18 -11.99 -29.77 -9.23
N GLU A 19 -10.93 -30.47 -9.64
CA GLU A 19 -10.88 -31.95 -9.61
C GLU A 19 -10.63 -32.53 -8.21
N VAL A 20 -10.18 -31.71 -7.26
CA VAL A 20 -10.13 -32.08 -5.84
C VAL A 20 -11.48 -31.85 -5.15
N ARG A 21 -12.40 -31.10 -5.77
CA ARG A 21 -13.71 -30.71 -5.17
C ARG A 21 -14.85 -31.67 -5.48
N GLU A 22 -14.85 -32.39 -6.59
CA GLU A 22 -15.99 -33.27 -6.95
C GLU A 22 -16.16 -34.49 -6.03
N ALA A 23 -15.11 -34.90 -5.30
CA ALA A 23 -15.20 -36.00 -4.35
C ALA A 23 -15.92 -35.63 -3.04
N GLU A 24 -16.03 -34.34 -2.70
CA GLU A 24 -16.77 -33.85 -1.53
C GLU A 24 -18.21 -33.41 -1.86
N LEU A 25 -18.61 -33.43 -3.13
CA LEU A 25 -19.87 -32.84 -3.63
C LEU A 25 -21.05 -33.83 -3.79
N ARG A 26 -21.00 -35.02 -3.18
CA ARG A 26 -22.18 -35.91 -3.16
C ARG A 26 -22.93 -35.83 -1.84
N GLY A 27 -23.87 -34.90 -1.81
CA GLY A 27 -25.04 -34.96 -0.92
C GLY A 27 -25.26 -33.67 -0.16
N VAL A 28 -25.91 -32.70 -0.79
CA VAL A 28 -26.62 -31.66 -0.04
C VAL A 28 -27.95 -31.39 -0.73
N GLU A 29 -29.03 -31.65 0.00
CA GLU A 29 -30.42 -31.38 -0.39
C GLU A 29 -30.76 -29.93 -0.02
N ALA A 30 -31.33 -29.22 -1.00
CA ALA A 30 -31.69 -27.81 -0.92
C ALA A 30 -32.61 -27.50 0.28
N GLY A 31 -32.04 -26.82 1.27
CA GLY A 31 -32.71 -26.21 2.41
C GLY A 31 -31.93 -24.99 2.91
N LEU A 32 -32.58 -24.11 3.68
CA LEU A 32 -32.04 -22.85 4.24
C LEU A 32 -30.75 -23.01 5.11
N GLY A 33 -30.20 -24.21 5.24
CA GLY A 33 -28.92 -24.51 5.91
C GLY A 33 -27.73 -24.75 4.97
N GLU A 34 -27.92 -24.70 3.65
CA GLU A 34 -26.85 -24.89 2.66
C GLU A 34 -25.86 -23.71 2.62
N VAL A 35 -24.58 -24.03 2.46
CA VAL A 35 -23.50 -23.05 2.28
C VAL A 35 -23.24 -22.90 0.78
N PHE A 36 -23.37 -21.68 0.27
CA PHE A 36 -23.13 -21.33 -1.13
C PHE A 36 -21.78 -20.64 -1.28
N GLU A 37 -21.14 -20.81 -2.44
CA GLU A 37 -19.93 -20.07 -2.78
C GLU A 37 -20.24 -18.91 -3.73
N VAL A 38 -19.77 -17.72 -3.37
CA VAL A 38 -19.92 -16.50 -4.15
C VAL A 38 -18.53 -15.96 -4.51
N PRO A 39 -18.05 -16.20 -5.74
CA PRO A 39 -16.79 -15.63 -6.20
C PRO A 39 -16.97 -14.16 -6.62
N ILE A 40 -16.15 -13.28 -6.06
CA ILE A 40 -16.06 -11.85 -6.39
C ILE A 40 -14.64 -11.58 -6.92
N GLY A 41 -14.54 -11.02 -8.12
CA GLY A 41 -13.26 -10.74 -8.78
C GLY A 41 -12.82 -11.81 -9.80
N PRO A 42 -11.63 -11.67 -10.44
CA PRO A 42 -10.60 -10.68 -10.15
C PRO A 42 -10.93 -9.27 -10.64
N ILE A 43 -11.97 -9.09 -11.45
CA ILE A 43 -12.47 -7.77 -11.88
C ILE A 43 -13.91 -7.64 -11.37
N HIS A 44 -14.15 -6.68 -10.48
CA HIS A 44 -15.47 -6.42 -9.91
C HIS A 44 -15.55 -4.93 -9.48
N PRO A 45 -16.69 -4.22 -9.64
CA PRO A 45 -16.80 -2.78 -9.30
C PRO A 45 -16.42 -2.42 -7.85
N ALA A 46 -16.73 -3.32 -6.91
CA ALA A 46 -16.36 -3.17 -5.49
C ALA A 46 -14.85 -3.32 -5.21
N LEU A 47 -14.07 -3.83 -6.16
CA LEU A 47 -12.63 -4.05 -6.01
C LEU A 47 -11.87 -3.07 -6.91
N LYS A 48 -11.11 -2.16 -6.29
CA LYS A 48 -10.35 -1.11 -7.02
C LYS A 48 -9.08 -1.65 -7.68
N GLU A 49 -8.62 -2.82 -7.25
CA GLU A 49 -7.47 -3.53 -7.81
C GLU A 49 -7.79 -5.03 -7.92
N PRO A 50 -7.12 -5.78 -8.83
CA PRO A 50 -7.57 -7.11 -9.16
C PRO A 50 -7.19 -8.14 -8.09
N ILE A 51 -8.20 -8.74 -7.46
CA ILE A 51 -8.08 -9.80 -6.46
C ILE A 51 -9.33 -10.68 -6.54
N ARG A 52 -9.21 -11.98 -6.29
CA ARG A 52 -10.37 -12.87 -6.24
C ARG A 52 -10.66 -13.25 -4.78
N LEU A 53 -11.86 -12.92 -4.31
CA LEU A 53 -12.40 -13.31 -3.02
C LEU A 53 -13.52 -14.32 -3.27
N THR A 54 -13.41 -15.54 -2.76
CA THR A 54 -14.49 -16.54 -2.84
C THR A 54 -15.11 -16.69 -1.46
N PHE A 55 -16.30 -16.12 -1.29
CA PHE A 55 -17.02 -16.14 -0.03
C PHE A 55 -17.86 -17.41 0.08
N ARG A 56 -17.83 -18.03 1.26
CA ARG A 56 -18.78 -19.07 1.66
C ARG A 56 -19.86 -18.41 2.49
N VAL A 57 -21.11 -18.57 2.11
CA VAL A 57 -22.25 -17.84 2.69
C VAL A 57 -23.35 -18.81 3.07
N ARG A 58 -23.95 -18.64 4.25
CA ARG A 58 -25.17 -19.34 4.68
C ARG A 58 -26.31 -18.32 4.76
N GLY A 59 -27.25 -18.39 3.83
CA GLY A 59 -28.22 -17.30 3.63
C GLY A 59 -27.50 -16.02 3.19
N GLU A 60 -27.55 -14.98 4.02
CA GLU A 60 -26.85 -13.70 3.78
C GLU A 60 -25.57 -13.53 4.60
N ARG A 61 -25.28 -14.46 5.53
CA ARG A 61 -24.17 -14.38 6.48
C ARG A 61 -22.92 -15.08 5.95
N ILE A 62 -21.79 -14.39 6.01
CA ILE A 62 -20.49 -14.90 5.59
C ILE A 62 -19.95 -15.86 6.66
N VAL A 63 -19.66 -17.09 6.25
CA VAL A 63 -19.06 -18.13 7.12
C VAL A 63 -17.58 -18.36 6.81
N GLY A 64 -17.04 -17.69 5.79
CA GLY A 64 -15.62 -17.70 5.49
C GLY A 64 -15.31 -17.12 4.12
N VAL A 65 -14.02 -16.84 3.90
CA VAL A 65 -13.51 -16.27 2.65
C VAL A 65 -12.25 -17.01 2.22
N GLU A 66 -12.09 -17.26 0.93
CA GLU A 66 -10.83 -17.66 0.30
C GLU A 66 -10.28 -16.47 -0.48
N ILE A 67 -9.07 -16.03 -0.15
CA ILE A 67 -8.40 -14.88 -0.77
C ILE A 67 -7.37 -15.40 -1.78
N ARG A 68 -7.57 -15.09 -3.06
CA ARG A 68 -6.61 -15.37 -4.14
C ARG A 68 -6.03 -14.09 -4.70
N THR A 69 -4.71 -14.00 -4.62
CA THR A 69 -3.90 -12.85 -5.05
C THR A 69 -3.04 -13.21 -6.27
N GLY A 70 -2.24 -12.28 -6.78
CA GLY A 70 -1.29 -12.51 -7.88
C GLY A 70 -1.73 -12.01 -9.25
N PHE A 71 -2.92 -11.41 -9.36
CA PHE A 71 -3.47 -10.90 -10.63
C PHE A 71 -2.83 -9.57 -11.07
N ALA A 72 -2.22 -8.82 -10.15
CA ALA A 72 -1.50 -7.56 -10.39
C ALA A 72 0.02 -7.71 -10.32
N HIS A 73 0.57 -8.94 -10.28
CA HIS A 73 2.01 -9.13 -10.16
C HIS A 73 2.76 -8.65 -11.41
N ARG A 74 3.67 -7.68 -11.22
CA ARG A 74 4.47 -7.06 -12.30
C ARG A 74 5.95 -7.45 -12.29
N GLY A 75 6.40 -8.26 -11.33
CA GLY A 75 7.82 -8.64 -11.21
C GLY A 75 8.77 -7.48 -10.91
N ILE A 76 8.33 -6.45 -10.17
CA ILE A 76 9.12 -5.24 -9.88
C ILE A 76 10.44 -5.59 -9.15
N GLU A 77 10.38 -6.43 -8.12
CA GLU A 77 11.57 -6.86 -7.37
C GLU A 77 12.57 -7.58 -8.30
N PHE A 78 12.10 -8.57 -9.08
CA PHE A 78 12.91 -9.29 -10.06
C PHE A 78 13.53 -8.34 -11.10
N MET A 79 12.75 -7.37 -11.57
CA MET A 79 13.22 -6.33 -12.46
C MET A 79 14.29 -5.45 -11.83
N GLY A 80 14.17 -5.06 -10.57
CA GLY A 80 15.16 -4.25 -9.87
C GLY A 80 16.47 -4.98 -9.58
N MET A 81 16.42 -6.30 -9.38
CA MET A 81 17.60 -7.16 -9.13
C MET A 81 18.30 -7.63 -10.41
N ARG A 82 17.83 -7.22 -11.59
CA ARG A 82 18.44 -7.66 -12.85
C ARG A 82 19.80 -7.00 -13.06
N GLN A 83 20.83 -7.82 -13.32
CA GLN A 83 22.18 -7.34 -13.65
C GLN A 83 22.17 -6.29 -14.77
N GLY A 84 23.01 -5.27 -14.60
CA GLY A 84 23.16 -4.15 -15.53
C GLY A 84 22.16 -2.99 -15.30
N ARG A 85 21.29 -3.07 -14.29
CA ARG A 85 20.50 -1.93 -13.82
C ARG A 85 21.19 -1.28 -12.63
N ASN A 86 21.46 0.01 -12.74
CA ASN A 86 22.02 0.77 -11.62
C ASN A 86 20.93 1.18 -10.61
N LEU A 87 21.35 1.50 -9.38
CA LEU A 87 20.43 1.88 -8.30
C LEU A 87 19.51 3.06 -8.64
N ILE A 88 19.97 4.02 -9.45
CA ILE A 88 19.15 5.18 -9.86
C ILE A 88 17.99 4.70 -10.75
N GLN A 89 18.23 3.78 -11.68
CA GLN A 89 17.16 3.18 -12.48
C GLN A 89 16.17 2.40 -11.61
N VAL A 90 16.65 1.71 -10.59
CA VAL A 90 15.78 0.96 -9.66
C VAL A 90 14.97 1.89 -8.77
N LEU A 91 15.49 3.05 -8.40
CA LEU A 91 14.75 4.07 -7.65
C LEU A 91 13.47 4.49 -8.38
N TYR A 92 13.54 4.71 -9.69
CA TYR A 92 12.36 4.99 -10.51
C TYR A 92 11.38 3.80 -10.62
N LEU A 93 11.85 2.56 -10.48
CA LEU A 93 10.99 1.38 -10.39
C LEU A 93 10.30 1.31 -9.02
N SER A 94 10.98 1.71 -7.94
CA SER A 94 10.43 1.71 -6.58
C SER A 94 9.21 2.63 -6.46
N GLU A 95 9.25 3.80 -7.09
CA GLU A 95 8.12 4.73 -7.17
C GLU A 95 6.91 4.12 -7.88
N ARG A 96 7.16 3.34 -8.94
CA ARG A 96 6.12 2.70 -9.75
C ARG A 96 5.59 1.40 -9.17
N ILE A 97 5.98 1.03 -7.95
CA ILE A 97 5.33 -0.06 -7.21
C ILE A 97 3.86 0.27 -7.02
N CYS A 98 3.52 1.54 -6.80
CA CYS A 98 2.16 1.98 -6.60
C CYS A 98 1.98 3.47 -6.85
N GLY A 99 0.98 3.83 -7.67
CA GLY A 99 0.69 5.22 -8.04
C GLY A 99 -0.04 6.04 -6.97
N ILE A 100 -0.25 5.50 -5.77
CA ILE A 100 -0.79 6.23 -4.61
C ILE A 100 0.15 6.19 -3.40
N CYS A 101 1.31 5.53 -3.54
CA CYS A 101 2.41 5.44 -2.58
C CYS A 101 3.71 5.93 -3.23
N SER A 102 3.59 6.98 -4.06
CA SER A 102 4.63 7.50 -4.95
C SER A 102 5.85 8.03 -4.21
N VAL A 103 5.72 8.50 -2.97
CA VAL A 103 6.86 8.90 -2.11
C VAL A 103 7.17 7.85 -1.05
N SER A 104 6.16 7.12 -0.58
CA SER A 104 6.31 6.09 0.45
C SER A 104 7.33 5.00 0.08
N HIS A 105 7.21 4.42 -1.12
CA HIS A 105 8.13 3.38 -1.60
C HIS A 105 9.54 3.92 -1.88
N PRO A 106 9.71 5.06 -2.59
CA PRO A 106 11.03 5.67 -2.76
C PRO A 106 11.70 6.04 -1.46
N ILE A 107 11.00 6.59 -0.46
CA ILE A 107 11.61 6.93 0.83
C ILE A 107 12.09 5.68 1.58
N ALA A 108 11.28 4.61 1.60
CA ALA A 108 11.73 3.36 2.20
C ALA A 108 12.93 2.78 1.42
N PHE A 109 12.92 2.86 0.10
CA PHE A 109 14.01 2.37 -0.74
C PHE A 109 15.31 3.19 -0.59
N THR A 110 15.24 4.52 -0.65
CA THR A 110 16.42 5.39 -0.51
C THR A 110 17.03 5.21 0.86
N GLN A 111 16.23 5.15 1.93
CA GLN A 111 16.75 4.90 3.28
C GLN A 111 17.44 3.55 3.41
N ALA A 112 16.92 2.51 2.74
CA ALA A 112 17.54 1.18 2.76
C ALA A 112 18.94 1.23 2.12
N VAL A 113 19.06 1.88 0.95
CA VAL A 113 20.34 2.03 0.25
C VAL A 113 21.29 2.98 0.98
N GLU A 114 20.78 4.11 1.49
CA GLU A 114 21.54 5.10 2.26
C GLU A 114 22.17 4.47 3.51
N ARG A 115 21.41 3.65 4.25
CA ARG A 115 21.92 2.93 5.42
C ARG A 115 22.92 1.83 5.04
N ALA A 116 22.67 1.08 3.97
CA ALA A 116 23.62 0.07 3.48
C ALA A 116 24.95 0.70 3.05
N ALA A 117 24.90 1.91 2.48
CA ALA A 117 26.07 2.60 1.96
C ALA A 117 26.72 3.60 2.95
N GLY A 118 26.13 3.82 4.13
CA GLY A 118 26.63 4.80 5.10
C GLY A 118 26.48 6.26 4.64
N ILE A 119 25.45 6.57 3.84
CA ILE A 119 25.18 7.92 3.34
C ILE A 119 24.29 8.67 4.34
N GLU A 120 24.79 9.79 4.86
CA GLU A 120 23.99 10.74 5.62
C GLU A 120 23.24 11.69 4.69
N VAL A 121 21.98 11.99 5.02
CA VAL A 121 21.10 12.87 4.25
C VAL A 121 21.06 14.25 4.93
N PRO A 122 21.23 15.37 4.20
CA PRO A 122 21.24 16.70 4.82
C PRO A 122 19.91 17.03 5.52
N PRO A 123 19.91 17.78 6.64
CA PRO A 123 18.69 18.09 7.38
C PRO A 123 17.59 18.73 6.53
N ARG A 124 17.94 19.68 5.65
CA ARG A 124 16.98 20.32 4.74
C ARG A 124 16.28 19.31 3.83
N ALA A 125 17.01 18.34 3.29
CA ALA A 125 16.45 17.28 2.46
C ALA A 125 15.52 16.35 3.26
N GLN A 126 15.82 16.10 4.54
CA GLN A 126 14.95 15.31 5.42
C GLN A 126 13.61 16.02 5.66
N TYR A 127 13.62 17.34 5.88
CA TYR A 127 12.41 18.16 6.03
C TYR A 127 11.56 18.16 4.76
N ILE A 128 12.18 18.31 3.59
CA ILE A 128 11.47 18.25 2.30
C ILE A 128 10.82 16.89 2.09
N ARG A 129 11.54 15.78 2.39
CA ARG A 129 10.96 14.43 2.32
C ARG A 129 9.73 14.30 3.24
N VAL A 130 9.76 14.87 4.45
CA VAL A 130 8.61 14.87 5.36
C VAL A 130 7.42 15.65 4.78
N ILE A 131 7.64 16.87 4.28
CA ILE A 131 6.56 17.68 3.70
C ILE A 131 5.87 16.95 2.54
N ILE A 132 6.63 16.40 1.60
CA ILE A 132 6.04 15.64 0.49
C ILE A 132 5.32 14.37 0.97
N SER A 133 5.84 13.70 2.01
CA SER A 133 5.19 12.53 2.62
C SER A 133 3.85 12.86 3.25
N GLU A 134 3.75 13.98 3.96
CA GLU A 134 2.51 14.38 4.60
C GLU A 134 1.50 14.96 3.60
N LEU A 135 1.95 15.59 2.51
CA LEU A 135 1.06 15.94 1.38
C LEU A 135 0.50 14.69 0.67
N GLU A 136 1.33 13.66 0.44
CA GLU A 136 0.86 12.35 -0.06
C GLU A 136 -0.14 11.72 0.92
N ARG A 137 0.09 11.84 2.23
CA ARG A 137 -0.83 11.31 3.25
C ARG A 137 -2.20 11.98 3.20
N ILE A 138 -2.26 13.31 3.13
CA ILE A 138 -3.51 14.06 3.00
C ILE A 138 -4.24 13.62 1.72
N HIS A 139 -3.54 13.61 0.59
CA HIS A 139 -4.08 13.14 -0.69
C HIS A 139 -4.66 11.72 -0.61
N SER A 140 -3.92 10.82 0.04
CA SER A 140 -4.29 9.42 0.18
C SER A 140 -5.51 9.21 1.07
N HIS A 141 -5.58 9.88 2.22
CA HIS A 141 -6.73 9.77 3.10
C HIS A 141 -7.99 10.34 2.47
N LEU A 142 -7.89 11.45 1.73
CA LEU A 142 -9.02 12.00 0.97
C LEU A 142 -9.46 11.07 -0.17
N LEU A 143 -8.51 10.42 -0.86
CA LEU A 143 -8.83 9.41 -1.87
C LEU A 143 -9.65 8.28 -1.24
N TRP A 144 -9.16 7.72 -0.14
CA TRP A 144 -9.79 6.61 0.54
C TRP A 144 -11.15 7.00 1.14
N ALA A 145 -11.28 8.20 1.73
CA ALA A 145 -12.56 8.68 2.27
C ALA A 145 -13.62 8.77 1.14
N GLY A 146 -13.24 9.23 -0.04
CA GLY A 146 -14.12 9.19 -1.21
C GLY A 146 -14.51 7.77 -1.63
N VAL A 147 -13.55 6.82 -1.64
CA VAL A 147 -13.83 5.41 -1.94
C VAL A 147 -14.77 4.80 -0.90
N ALA A 148 -14.55 5.06 0.40
CA ALA A 148 -15.44 4.62 1.46
C ALA A 148 -16.87 5.16 1.26
N ALA A 149 -17.02 6.44 0.94
CA ALA A 149 -18.33 7.02 0.62
C ALA A 149 -19.01 6.31 -0.57
N HIS A 150 -18.26 5.98 -1.63
CA HIS A 150 -18.79 5.25 -2.78
C HIS A 150 -19.23 3.82 -2.44
N GLU A 151 -18.45 3.07 -1.66
CA GLU A 151 -18.82 1.71 -1.23
C GLU A 151 -20.06 1.72 -0.31
N LEU A 152 -20.31 2.83 0.38
CA LEU A 152 -21.52 3.05 1.16
C LEU A 152 -22.73 3.47 0.31
N GLY A 153 -22.53 3.87 -0.95
CA GLY A 153 -23.56 4.33 -1.89
C GLY A 153 -23.70 5.86 -2.00
N PHE A 154 -22.77 6.65 -1.43
CA PHE A 154 -22.81 8.11 -1.40
C PHE A 154 -21.92 8.75 -2.47
N ASP A 155 -22.32 8.65 -3.73
CA ASP A 155 -21.54 9.21 -4.84
C ASP A 155 -21.35 10.72 -4.75
N THR A 156 -22.33 11.48 -4.26
CA THR A 156 -22.15 12.94 -4.06
C THR A 156 -20.98 13.23 -3.10
N LEU A 157 -20.87 12.46 -2.02
CA LEU A 157 -19.80 12.62 -1.05
C LEU A 157 -18.44 12.21 -1.63
N LEU A 158 -18.40 11.16 -2.48
CA LEU A 158 -17.21 10.81 -3.28
C LEU A 158 -16.74 12.03 -4.11
N HIS A 159 -17.62 12.62 -4.92
CA HIS A 159 -17.27 13.73 -5.81
C HIS A 159 -16.82 14.97 -5.02
N LEU A 160 -17.49 15.30 -3.91
CA LEU A 160 -17.10 16.41 -3.05
C LEU A 160 -15.72 16.19 -2.42
N THR A 161 -15.46 15.00 -1.91
CA THR A 161 -14.17 14.64 -1.29
C THR A 161 -13.04 14.67 -2.32
N TRP A 162 -13.28 14.14 -3.52
CA TRP A 162 -12.27 14.14 -4.58
C TRP A 162 -12.02 15.53 -5.18
N ARG A 163 -13.03 16.41 -5.21
CA ARG A 163 -12.80 17.83 -5.52
C ARG A 163 -11.83 18.49 -4.53
N VAL A 164 -11.97 18.19 -3.24
CA VAL A 164 -11.07 18.69 -2.18
C VAL A 164 -9.66 18.10 -2.31
N ARG A 165 -9.54 16.86 -2.80
CA ARG A 165 -8.26 16.21 -3.11
C ARG A 165 -7.49 16.88 -4.26
N GLU A 166 -8.15 17.54 -5.21
CA GLU A 166 -7.44 18.18 -6.32
C GLU A 166 -6.48 19.29 -5.86
N LYS A 167 -6.83 20.04 -4.81
CA LYS A 167 -5.97 21.14 -4.32
C LYS A 167 -4.60 20.62 -3.83
N VAL A 168 -4.53 19.48 -3.15
CA VAL A 168 -3.26 18.87 -2.70
C VAL A 168 -2.46 18.35 -3.88
N LEU A 169 -3.13 17.85 -4.91
CA LEU A 169 -2.48 17.47 -6.16
C LEU A 169 -1.86 18.66 -6.90
N ASP A 170 -2.56 19.81 -6.93
CA ASP A 170 -2.02 21.04 -7.53
C ASP A 170 -0.75 21.51 -6.79
N ILE A 171 -0.71 21.35 -5.46
CA ILE A 171 0.45 21.72 -4.65
C ILE A 171 1.60 20.74 -4.87
N LEU A 172 1.32 19.44 -4.92
CA LEU A 172 2.34 18.44 -5.25
C LEU A 172 2.91 18.68 -6.65
N GLU A 173 2.09 19.05 -7.62
CA GLU A 173 2.53 19.44 -8.96
C GLU A 173 3.39 20.70 -8.94
N GLU A 174 3.00 21.73 -8.19
CA GLU A 174 3.79 22.95 -8.04
C GLU A 174 5.17 22.68 -7.41
N LEU A 175 5.23 21.86 -6.37
CA LEU A 175 6.47 21.58 -5.64
C LEU A 175 7.38 20.61 -6.41
N THR A 176 6.80 19.63 -7.10
CA THR A 176 7.56 18.48 -7.62
C THR A 176 7.59 18.41 -9.15
N GLY A 177 6.66 19.11 -9.81
CA GLY A 177 6.43 19.05 -11.26
C GLY A 177 5.44 17.96 -11.70
N ASN A 178 5.03 17.05 -10.81
CA ASN A 178 4.09 15.98 -11.12
C ASN A 178 2.99 15.89 -10.05
N ARG A 179 1.77 15.52 -10.46
CA ARG A 179 0.63 15.27 -9.54
C ARG A 179 0.78 13.93 -8.79
N ILE A 180 1.35 12.94 -9.45
CA ILE A 180 1.61 11.58 -8.97
C ILE A 180 3.00 11.20 -9.49
N ASP A 181 3.74 10.35 -8.78
CA ASP A 181 5.13 9.99 -9.11
C ASP A 181 6.06 11.21 -9.15
N TYR A 182 6.30 11.79 -7.98
CA TYR A 182 7.00 13.05 -7.75
C TYR A 182 8.50 13.03 -8.12
N ALA A 183 9.12 11.86 -8.09
CA ALA A 183 10.55 11.63 -8.31
C ALA A 183 11.47 12.54 -7.47
N ILE A 184 11.04 12.84 -6.23
CA ILE A 184 11.73 13.76 -5.30
C ILE A 184 12.84 13.08 -4.51
N PRO A 185 12.63 11.94 -3.82
CA PRO A 185 13.71 11.30 -3.09
C PRO A 185 14.80 10.82 -4.06
N ILE A 186 16.05 11.13 -3.76
CA ILE A 186 17.25 10.58 -4.42
C ILE A 186 18.20 10.07 -3.33
N PHE A 187 19.13 9.17 -3.67
CA PHE A 187 20.11 8.73 -2.68
C PHE A 187 20.95 9.91 -2.18
N GLY A 188 20.96 10.12 -0.86
CA GLY A 188 21.67 11.21 -0.20
C GLY A 188 20.94 12.55 -0.21
N GLY A 189 19.67 12.63 -0.61
CA GLY A 189 18.97 13.91 -0.65
C GLY A 189 17.61 13.96 -1.34
N VAL A 190 17.30 15.12 -1.91
CA VAL A 190 16.12 15.37 -2.74
C VAL A 190 16.53 15.99 -4.08
N ARG A 191 15.71 15.75 -5.11
CA ARG A 191 15.95 16.26 -6.47
C ARG A 191 15.71 17.76 -6.61
N ARG A 192 14.70 18.28 -5.91
CA ARG A 192 14.26 19.68 -5.98
C ARG A 192 14.11 20.22 -4.57
N ASP A 193 14.43 21.49 -4.43
CA ASP A 193 14.21 22.23 -3.20
C ASP A 193 12.75 22.72 -3.13
N ILE A 194 12.29 23.06 -1.91
CA ILE A 194 11.09 23.88 -1.69
C ILE A 194 11.60 25.27 -1.32
N THR A 195 11.49 26.22 -2.25
CA THR A 195 12.06 27.55 -2.05
C THR A 195 11.12 28.46 -1.25
N PRO A 196 11.63 29.50 -0.56
CA PRO A 196 10.80 30.43 0.21
C PRO A 196 9.66 31.07 -0.60
N GLU A 197 9.83 31.24 -1.91
CA GLU A 197 8.80 31.76 -2.81
C GLU A 197 7.59 30.83 -2.95
N GLN A 198 7.77 29.53 -2.69
CA GLN A 198 6.71 28.53 -2.75
C GLN A 198 5.96 28.39 -1.42
N TYR A 199 6.54 28.84 -0.30
CA TYR A 199 5.93 28.71 1.03
C TYR A 199 4.52 29.31 1.11
N PRO A 200 4.23 30.51 0.56
CA PRO A 200 2.89 31.08 0.61
C PRO A 200 1.80 30.17 0.03
N LYS A 201 2.11 29.40 -1.02
CA LYS A 201 1.18 28.44 -1.63
C LYS A 201 0.88 27.27 -0.71
N VAL A 202 1.91 26.75 -0.03
CA VAL A 202 1.71 25.67 0.96
C VAL A 202 0.94 26.19 2.19
N TRP A 203 1.20 27.43 2.62
CA TRP A 203 0.42 28.07 3.68
C TRP A 203 -1.05 28.27 3.31
N GLU A 204 -1.34 28.64 2.07
CA GLU A 204 -2.72 28.74 1.56
C GLU A 204 -3.42 27.37 1.63
N ALA A 205 -2.72 26.29 1.25
CA ALA A 205 -3.23 24.94 1.35
C ALA A 205 -3.59 24.55 2.79
N ILE A 206 -2.68 24.83 3.73
CA ILE A 206 -2.89 24.53 5.14
C ILE A 206 -4.15 25.24 5.63
N ARG A 207 -4.30 26.54 5.34
CA ARG A 207 -5.51 27.31 5.70
C ARG A 207 -6.77 26.74 5.07
N TYR A 208 -6.71 26.37 3.79
CA TYR A 208 -7.83 25.77 3.07
C TYR A 208 -8.29 24.46 3.73
N TYR A 209 -7.37 23.54 4.00
CA TYR A 209 -7.70 22.25 4.61
C TYR A 209 -8.13 22.37 6.07
N ARG A 210 -7.53 23.27 6.86
CA ARG A 210 -7.99 23.55 8.23
C ARG A 210 -9.43 24.06 8.25
N GLY A 211 -9.81 24.93 7.30
CA GLY A 211 -11.19 25.42 7.17
C GLY A 211 -12.21 24.37 6.71
N LEU A 212 -11.73 23.25 6.14
CA LEU A 212 -12.57 22.15 5.65
C LEU A 212 -12.60 20.93 6.58
N LEU A 213 -11.65 20.81 7.52
CA LEU A 213 -11.54 19.63 8.36
C LEU A 213 -12.83 19.35 9.14
N GLU A 214 -13.43 20.38 9.75
CA GLU A 214 -14.70 20.22 10.47
C GLU A 214 -15.84 19.79 9.54
N GLN A 215 -15.90 20.31 8.31
CA GLN A 215 -16.91 19.91 7.33
C GLN A 215 -16.73 18.45 6.88
N LEU A 216 -15.48 17.98 6.77
CA LEU A 216 -15.19 16.57 6.48
C LEU A 216 -15.59 15.66 7.65
N LEU A 217 -15.29 16.08 8.89
CA LEU A 217 -15.71 15.34 10.08
C LEU A 217 -17.23 15.31 10.20
N ASP A 218 -17.93 16.41 9.93
CA ASP A 218 -19.39 16.45 9.90
C ASP A 218 -19.97 15.49 8.87
N ALA A 219 -19.48 15.54 7.64
CA ALA A 219 -20.03 14.76 6.53
C ALA A 219 -19.82 13.25 6.68
N PHE A 220 -18.75 12.81 7.36
CA PHE A 220 -18.43 11.39 7.52
C PHE A 220 -18.77 10.84 8.91
N LEU A 221 -18.51 11.58 9.97
CA LEU A 221 -18.60 11.07 11.35
C LEU A 221 -19.92 11.43 12.02
N ARG A 222 -20.61 12.50 11.59
CA ARG A 222 -21.88 12.95 12.18
C ARG A 222 -23.09 12.66 11.29
N ASP A 223 -22.90 12.01 10.14
CA ASP A 223 -24.00 11.51 9.30
C ASP A 223 -24.54 10.17 9.86
N PRO A 224 -25.82 10.10 10.26
CA PRO A 224 -26.40 8.89 10.83
C PRO A 224 -26.37 7.68 9.90
N THR A 225 -26.36 7.91 8.58
CA THR A 225 -26.36 6.83 7.59
C THR A 225 -24.97 6.22 7.43
N VAL A 226 -23.92 7.05 7.48
CA VAL A 226 -22.54 6.56 7.50
C VAL A 226 -22.32 5.76 8.77
N GLU A 227 -22.73 6.27 9.93
CA GLU A 227 -22.62 5.55 11.20
C GLU A 227 -23.36 4.20 11.14
N ALA A 228 -24.62 4.18 10.70
CA ALA A 228 -25.42 2.96 10.59
C ALA A 228 -24.81 1.88 9.68
N ARG A 229 -23.99 2.26 8.69
CA ARG A 229 -23.37 1.34 7.73
C ARG A 229 -21.93 0.96 8.06
N THR A 230 -21.34 1.54 9.10
CA THR A 230 -19.91 1.36 9.40
C THR A 230 -19.64 1.02 10.86
N ARG A 231 -20.55 1.36 11.77
CA ARG A 231 -20.45 1.03 13.19
C ARG A 231 -20.72 -0.45 13.42
N GLY A 232 -19.80 -1.14 14.08
CA GLY A 232 -19.90 -2.59 14.32
C GLY A 232 -19.73 -3.47 13.07
N VAL A 233 -19.37 -2.87 11.93
CA VAL A 233 -19.11 -3.57 10.66
C VAL A 233 -17.60 -3.81 10.52
N GLY A 234 -17.20 -5.03 10.17
CA GLY A 234 -15.78 -5.34 9.93
C GLY A 234 -14.88 -5.10 11.14
N VAL A 235 -15.35 -5.54 12.31
CA VAL A 235 -14.65 -5.43 13.59
C VAL A 235 -13.35 -6.24 13.53
N LEU A 236 -12.26 -5.65 14.03
CA LEU A 236 -10.99 -6.31 14.24
C LEU A 236 -10.58 -6.04 15.69
N GLU A 237 -10.66 -7.05 16.55
CA GLU A 237 -10.38 -6.84 17.96
C GLU A 237 -8.89 -6.48 18.20
N PRO A 238 -8.55 -5.73 19.26
CA PRO A 238 -7.16 -5.34 19.55
C PRO A 238 -6.20 -6.54 19.59
N LYS A 239 -6.66 -7.67 20.16
CA LYS A 239 -5.88 -8.90 20.27
C LYS A 239 -5.62 -9.53 18.91
N GLU A 240 -6.65 -9.65 18.08
CA GLU A 240 -6.53 -10.20 16.72
C GLU A 240 -5.66 -9.29 15.84
N ALA A 241 -5.83 -7.97 15.93
CA ALA A 241 -4.99 -7.00 15.23
C ALA A 241 -3.51 -7.18 15.58
N GLU A 242 -3.19 -7.46 16.85
CA GLU A 242 -1.82 -7.70 17.30
C GLU A 242 -1.30 -9.06 16.81
N GLU A 243 -2.06 -10.15 16.96
CA GLU A 243 -1.68 -11.49 16.51
C GLU A 243 -1.47 -11.57 14.99
N LEU A 244 -2.27 -10.84 14.22
CA LEU A 244 -2.18 -10.74 12.76
C LEU A 244 -1.14 -9.71 12.29
N CYS A 245 -0.42 -9.07 13.22
CA CYS A 245 0.57 -8.04 12.92
C CYS A 245 0.02 -6.89 12.06
N ALA A 246 -1.22 -6.47 12.28
CA ALA A 246 -1.82 -5.34 11.58
C ALA A 246 -0.98 -4.07 11.79
N VAL A 247 -0.98 -3.19 10.79
CA VAL A 247 -0.22 -1.93 10.79
C VAL A 247 -1.05 -0.75 10.33
N GLY A 248 -0.59 0.47 10.61
CA GLY A 248 -1.21 1.69 10.09
C GLY A 248 -2.59 1.98 10.69
N PRO A 249 -3.46 2.66 9.91
CA PRO A 249 -4.81 2.98 10.36
C PRO A 249 -5.63 1.75 10.77
N THR A 250 -5.38 0.58 10.17
CA THR A 250 -6.06 -0.67 10.53
C THR A 250 -5.77 -1.08 11.97
N ALA A 251 -4.51 -1.07 12.38
CA ALA A 251 -4.12 -1.39 13.76
C ALA A 251 -4.57 -0.32 14.75
N ARG A 252 -4.41 0.96 14.36
CA ARG A 252 -4.79 2.12 15.18
C ARG A 252 -6.29 2.20 15.45
N ALA A 253 -7.12 1.80 14.48
CA ALA A 253 -8.57 1.71 14.66
C ALA A 253 -8.95 0.67 15.73
N SER A 254 -8.22 -0.44 15.82
CA SER A 254 -8.35 -1.42 16.90
C SER A 254 -7.71 -0.97 18.23
N GLY A 255 -7.31 0.30 18.35
CA GLY A 255 -6.73 0.86 19.58
C GLY A 255 -5.23 0.60 19.78
N LEU A 256 -4.54 -0.06 18.84
CA LEU A 256 -3.10 -0.27 18.93
C LEU A 256 -2.36 1.02 18.55
N ARG A 257 -1.77 1.72 19.53
CA ARG A 257 -0.96 2.93 19.31
C ARG A 257 0.41 2.61 18.70
N LYS A 258 0.41 2.16 17.45
CA LYS A 258 1.60 1.83 16.65
C LYS A 258 1.70 2.78 15.44
N ASP A 259 2.82 3.44 15.28
CA ASP A 259 3.15 4.30 14.13
C ASP A 259 4.66 4.38 13.98
N VAL A 260 5.20 4.01 12.82
CA VAL A 260 6.65 3.93 12.63
C VAL A 260 7.33 5.31 12.76
N ARG A 261 6.63 6.41 12.49
CA ARG A 261 7.15 7.78 12.68
C ARG A 261 7.37 8.11 14.16
N GLN A 262 6.62 7.47 15.05
CA GLN A 262 6.70 7.62 16.51
C GLN A 262 7.62 6.56 17.13
N ASP A 263 7.42 5.29 16.78
CA ASP A 263 8.05 4.15 17.44
C ASP A 263 9.48 3.90 16.96
N ARG A 264 9.75 4.21 15.69
CA ARG A 264 11.09 4.15 15.09
C ARG A 264 11.34 5.36 14.18
N PRO A 265 11.42 6.58 14.77
CA PRO A 265 11.50 7.82 14.01
C PRO A 265 12.64 7.82 12.99
N TYR A 266 12.39 8.46 11.85
CA TYR A 266 13.30 8.54 10.72
C TYR A 266 13.14 9.90 10.02
N LEU A 267 14.10 10.30 9.19
CA LEU A 267 14.15 11.66 8.64
C LEU A 267 14.01 12.70 9.78
N ALA A 268 13.29 13.79 9.52
CA ALA A 268 13.00 14.85 10.48
C ALA A 268 11.75 14.60 11.33
N TYR A 269 11.10 13.41 11.28
CA TYR A 269 9.93 13.13 12.12
C TYR A 269 10.12 13.33 13.63
N PRO A 270 11.31 13.10 14.23
CA PRO A 270 11.55 13.45 15.64
C PRO A 270 11.21 14.89 16.04
N ASP A 271 11.27 15.83 15.09
CA ASP A 271 11.10 17.26 15.36
C ASP A 271 9.62 17.69 15.49
N PHE A 272 8.67 16.79 15.17
CA PHE A 272 7.26 17.16 15.01
C PHE A 272 6.29 16.55 16.03
N GLU A 273 6.79 15.70 16.95
CA GLU A 273 6.00 15.04 18.01
C GLU A 273 4.81 14.24 17.45
N VAL A 274 5.06 13.36 16.48
CA VAL A 274 4.02 12.54 15.86
C VAL A 274 3.34 11.64 16.89
N LYS A 275 2.01 11.61 16.87
CA LYS A 275 1.19 10.72 17.71
C LYS A 275 0.50 9.66 16.86
N ALA A 276 0.53 8.41 17.32
CA ALA A 276 -0.29 7.34 16.77
C ALA A 276 -1.78 7.59 17.13
N ILE A 277 -2.53 8.17 16.20
CA ILE A 277 -3.94 8.54 16.36
C ILE A 277 -4.84 7.30 16.44
N THR A 278 -5.73 7.27 17.41
CA THR A 278 -6.71 6.19 17.63
C THR A 278 -8.12 6.78 17.79
N PRO A 279 -9.20 5.97 17.71
CA PRO A 279 -10.55 6.45 17.99
C PRO A 279 -10.72 7.10 19.37
N ALA A 280 -9.89 6.72 20.35
CA ALA A 280 -9.86 7.35 21.68
C ALA A 280 -9.53 8.84 21.62
N ASP A 281 -8.75 9.29 20.63
CA ASP A 281 -8.40 10.71 20.45
C ASP A 281 -9.59 11.53 19.90
N TYR A 282 -10.63 10.86 19.38
CA TYR A 282 -11.94 11.44 19.05
C TYR A 282 -12.98 11.30 20.17
N GLY A 283 -12.61 10.66 21.30
CA GLY A 283 -13.53 10.39 22.41
C GLY A 283 -14.33 9.10 22.31
N LEU A 284 -13.93 8.17 21.43
CA LEU A 284 -14.59 6.87 21.25
C LEU A 284 -13.83 5.74 21.96
N THR A 285 -14.55 4.69 22.33
CA THR A 285 -13.91 3.41 22.68
C THR A 285 -13.56 2.69 21.38
N PRO A 286 -12.27 2.38 21.12
CA PRO A 286 -11.87 1.63 19.94
C PRO A 286 -12.46 0.23 19.97
N ILE A 287 -13.18 -0.14 18.93
CA ILE A 287 -13.64 -1.50 18.67
C ILE A 287 -13.04 -2.06 17.36
N GLY A 288 -12.45 -1.21 16.53
CA GLY A 288 -11.76 -1.65 15.32
C GLY A 288 -12.70 -1.95 14.16
N ASP A 289 -13.88 -1.34 14.11
CA ASP A 289 -14.84 -1.41 13.01
C ASP A 289 -14.40 -0.52 11.82
N VAL A 290 -15.23 -0.42 10.78
CA VAL A 290 -15.00 0.49 9.65
C VAL A 290 -15.06 1.94 10.11
N TYR A 291 -15.99 2.29 11.01
CA TYR A 291 -16.16 3.66 11.49
C TYR A 291 -14.89 4.20 12.17
N ASP A 292 -14.30 3.42 13.06
CA ASP A 292 -13.03 3.71 13.74
C ASP A 292 -11.88 3.92 12.73
N LYS A 293 -11.88 3.15 11.63
CA LYS A 293 -10.91 3.30 10.53
C LYS A 293 -11.11 4.59 9.72
N ILE A 294 -12.35 5.11 9.65
CA ILE A 294 -12.65 6.43 9.07
C ILE A 294 -12.12 7.52 10.00
N VAL A 295 -12.42 7.43 11.30
CA VAL A 295 -11.97 8.38 12.33
C VAL A 295 -10.46 8.58 12.28
N VAL A 296 -9.69 7.49 12.32
CA VAL A 296 -8.22 7.57 12.31
C VAL A 296 -7.70 8.32 11.08
N ARG A 297 -8.20 7.99 9.88
CA ARG A 297 -7.72 8.61 8.63
C ARG A 297 -8.09 10.08 8.51
N LEU A 298 -9.28 10.48 8.98
CA LEU A 298 -9.69 11.90 8.97
C LEU A 298 -8.88 12.72 9.97
N LEU A 299 -8.64 12.19 11.17
CA LEU A 299 -7.81 12.87 12.18
C LEU A 299 -6.33 12.94 11.75
N GLU A 300 -5.81 11.93 11.03
CA GLU A 300 -4.46 11.97 10.46
C GLU A 300 -4.28 13.10 9.44
N VAL A 301 -5.33 13.52 8.73
CA VAL A 301 -5.27 14.74 7.88
C VAL A 301 -4.92 15.97 8.73
N GLY A 302 -5.55 16.13 9.89
CA GLY A 302 -5.26 17.22 10.81
C GLY A 302 -3.81 17.22 11.30
N GLN A 303 -3.31 16.06 11.74
CA GLN A 303 -1.93 15.92 12.18
C GLN A 303 -0.92 16.12 11.05
N SER A 304 -1.21 15.69 9.82
CA SER A 304 -0.35 15.98 8.66
C SER A 304 -0.23 17.49 8.40
N LEU A 305 -1.33 18.25 8.55
CA LEU A 305 -1.29 19.71 8.42
C LEU A 305 -0.40 20.34 9.50
N ASP A 306 -0.50 19.88 10.74
CA ASP A 306 0.35 20.35 11.85
C ASP A 306 1.84 20.06 11.58
N ILE A 307 2.16 18.86 11.07
CA ILE A 307 3.53 18.48 10.72
C ILE A 307 4.06 19.37 9.58
N ILE A 308 3.29 19.59 8.51
CA ILE A 308 3.73 20.43 7.38
C ILE A 308 3.95 21.88 7.84
N GLU A 309 3.06 22.42 8.66
CA GLU A 309 3.18 23.76 9.26
C GLU A 309 4.47 23.89 10.07
N LYS A 310 4.71 22.96 11.02
CA LYS A 310 5.95 22.95 11.82
C LYS A 310 7.20 22.77 10.95
N ALA A 311 7.14 21.93 9.92
CA ALA A 311 8.25 21.69 9.01
C ALA A 311 8.62 22.94 8.19
N LEU A 312 7.64 23.73 7.74
CA LEU A 312 7.91 24.99 7.05
C LEU A 312 8.47 26.07 7.98
N MET A 313 7.96 26.18 9.21
CA MET A 313 8.45 27.15 10.19
C MET A 313 9.90 26.88 10.61
N ASN A 314 10.26 25.61 10.75
CA ASN A 314 11.56 25.18 11.25
C ASN A 314 12.51 24.67 10.15
N MET A 315 12.20 24.92 8.88
CA MET A 315 13.00 24.36 7.78
C MET A 315 14.45 24.88 7.84
N PRO A 316 15.45 24.00 8.01
CA PRO A 316 16.84 24.43 8.08
C PRO A 316 17.34 24.91 6.70
N GLU A 317 18.25 25.88 6.74
CA GLU A 317 19.09 26.21 5.57
C GLU A 317 20.13 25.10 5.33
N GLY A 318 20.65 25.02 4.11
CA GLY A 318 21.74 24.11 3.77
C GLY A 318 21.52 23.37 2.46
N GLU A 319 22.39 22.38 2.22
CA GLU A 319 22.36 21.58 1.01
C GLU A 319 21.16 20.63 0.98
N ILE A 320 20.67 20.34 -0.23
CA ILE A 320 19.57 19.38 -0.46
C ILE A 320 20.06 17.99 -0.87
N THR A 321 21.38 17.82 -1.08
CA THR A 321 21.99 16.56 -1.50
C THR A 321 23.43 16.47 -0.98
N SER A 322 23.81 15.32 -0.44
CA SER A 322 25.20 15.01 -0.05
C SER A 322 26.10 14.78 -1.28
N PHE A 323 25.52 14.58 -2.46
CA PHE A 323 26.25 14.35 -3.70
C PHE A 323 25.74 15.28 -4.80
N PRO A 324 26.39 16.45 -5.02
CA PRO A 324 25.99 17.40 -6.06
C PRO A 324 26.10 16.86 -7.49
N LYS A 325 26.99 15.88 -7.72
CA LYS A 325 27.26 15.30 -9.04
C LYS A 325 26.87 13.83 -9.07
N ILE A 326 25.94 13.47 -9.96
CA ILE A 326 25.47 12.08 -10.16
C ILE A 326 26.62 11.07 -10.40
N PRO A 327 27.66 11.37 -11.21
CA PRO A 327 28.78 10.45 -11.38
C PRO A 327 29.53 10.12 -10.08
N ALA A 328 29.63 11.08 -9.15
CA ALA A 328 30.26 10.86 -7.87
C ALA A 328 29.41 9.94 -6.98
N LEU A 329 28.09 10.15 -6.96
CA LEU A 329 27.14 9.28 -6.27
C LEU A 329 27.22 7.84 -6.80
N LEU A 330 27.17 7.65 -8.12
CA LEU A 330 27.25 6.31 -8.72
C LEU A 330 28.58 5.62 -8.42
N ALA A 331 29.70 6.35 -8.47
CA ALA A 331 31.01 5.81 -8.12
C ALA A 331 31.11 5.44 -6.64
N TYR A 332 30.46 6.18 -5.74
CA TYR A 332 30.36 5.87 -4.32
C TYR A 332 29.54 4.60 -4.10
N LEU A 333 28.31 4.56 -4.64
CA LEU A 333 27.40 3.44 -4.50
C LEU A 333 27.96 2.13 -5.08
N LYS A 334 28.72 2.20 -6.18
CA LYS A 334 29.40 1.01 -6.76
C LYS A 334 30.41 0.38 -5.81
N LYS A 335 31.00 1.17 -4.91
CA LYS A 335 31.97 0.68 -3.91
C LYS A 335 31.31 0.28 -2.59
N ALA A 336 30.02 0.56 -2.44
CA ALA A 336 29.29 0.24 -1.22
C ALA A 336 29.05 -1.28 -1.12
N GLU A 337 29.11 -1.78 0.10
CA GLU A 337 28.81 -3.16 0.44
C GLU A 337 28.01 -3.21 1.74
N GLY A 338 27.12 -4.19 1.86
CA GLY A 338 26.37 -4.40 3.09
C GLY A 338 24.88 -4.55 2.85
N GLU A 339 24.15 -4.55 3.96
CA GLU A 339 22.71 -4.75 4.02
C GLU A 339 22.06 -3.54 4.68
N GLY A 340 20.89 -3.15 4.19
CA GLY A 340 20.18 -1.99 4.68
C GLY A 340 18.68 -2.21 4.73
N LEU A 341 18.07 -1.71 5.80
CA LEU A 341 16.64 -1.70 6.00
C LEU A 341 16.15 -0.25 5.98
N GLY A 342 15.18 0.04 5.13
CA GLY A 342 14.48 1.31 5.08
C GLY A 342 13.01 1.13 5.38
N TRP A 343 12.40 2.10 6.05
CA TRP A 343 11.01 2.03 6.45
C TRP A 343 10.33 3.38 6.29
N HIS A 344 9.02 3.35 6.08
CA HIS A 344 8.17 4.52 6.02
C HIS A 344 6.77 4.16 6.51
N GLU A 345 6.15 5.02 7.32
CA GLU A 345 4.72 4.91 7.64
C GLU A 345 3.92 5.44 6.44
N ALA A 346 3.62 4.59 5.46
CA ALA A 346 2.75 4.99 4.36
C ALA A 346 1.34 5.29 4.90
N PRO A 347 0.46 5.95 4.12
CA PRO A 347 -0.91 6.27 4.58
C PRO A 347 -1.77 5.04 4.94
N ARG A 348 -1.32 3.83 4.59
CA ARG A 348 -1.96 2.54 4.90
C ARG A 348 -1.23 1.75 5.99
N GLY A 349 -0.09 2.25 6.46
CA GLY A 349 0.76 1.63 7.46
C GLY A 349 2.20 1.42 7.03
N GLU A 350 2.92 0.62 7.80
CA GLU A 350 4.34 0.38 7.61
C GLU A 350 4.69 -0.24 6.24
N VAL A 351 5.53 0.47 5.49
CA VAL A 351 6.30 -0.03 4.34
C VAL A 351 7.73 -0.29 4.78
N ILE A 352 8.28 -1.46 4.42
CA ILE A 352 9.69 -1.79 4.63
C ILE A 352 10.34 -2.20 3.30
N HIS A 353 11.53 -1.68 3.03
CA HIS A 353 12.40 -2.15 1.96
C HIS A 353 13.69 -2.69 2.56
N TYR A 354 14.09 -3.88 2.15
CA TYR A 354 15.37 -4.49 2.47
C TYR A 354 16.22 -4.57 1.21
N VAL A 355 17.48 -4.19 1.31
CA VAL A 355 18.45 -4.24 0.20
C VAL A 355 19.77 -4.87 0.63
N ARG A 356 20.43 -5.53 -0.31
CA ARG A 356 21.82 -5.99 -0.17
C ARG A 356 22.65 -5.51 -1.35
N LEU A 357 23.76 -4.83 -1.04
CA LEU A 357 24.73 -4.30 -1.98
C LEU A 357 26.02 -5.14 -1.94
N VAL A 358 26.70 -5.22 -3.09
CA VAL A 358 27.97 -5.92 -3.24
C VAL A 358 28.98 -4.98 -3.89
N SER A 359 30.14 -4.82 -3.27
CA SER A 359 31.20 -3.97 -3.79
C SER A 359 31.61 -4.40 -5.21
N GLY A 360 31.69 -3.41 -6.11
CA GLY A 360 32.02 -3.61 -7.53
C GLY A 360 30.81 -3.86 -8.44
N ASP A 361 29.63 -4.17 -7.88
CA ASP A 361 28.38 -4.34 -8.61
C ASP A 361 27.52 -3.07 -8.50
N GLU A 362 26.96 -2.62 -9.63
CA GLU A 362 26.05 -1.46 -9.66
C GLU A 362 24.59 -1.87 -9.44
N SER A 363 24.30 -3.17 -9.46
CA SER A 363 22.98 -3.76 -9.28
C SER A 363 22.73 -4.25 -7.86
N LEU A 364 21.45 -4.44 -7.52
CA LEU A 364 21.04 -4.99 -6.24
C LEU A 364 21.20 -6.51 -6.25
N LEU A 365 21.93 -7.04 -5.27
CA LEU A 365 21.97 -8.49 -5.06
C LEU A 365 20.61 -8.99 -4.55
N VAL A 366 20.04 -8.27 -3.58
CA VAL A 366 18.70 -8.53 -3.04
C VAL A 366 17.94 -7.22 -2.90
N TRP A 367 16.67 -7.24 -3.30
CA TRP A 367 15.71 -6.20 -2.97
C TRP A 367 14.36 -6.80 -2.64
N LYS A 368 13.95 -6.65 -1.38
CA LYS A 368 12.66 -7.12 -0.88
C LYS A 368 11.81 -5.94 -0.44
N VAL A 369 10.57 -5.89 -0.90
CA VAL A 369 9.56 -4.91 -0.50
C VAL A 369 8.49 -5.60 0.34
N LYS A 370 8.18 -5.02 1.50
CA LYS A 370 7.02 -5.35 2.33
C LYS A 370 6.10 -4.12 2.33
N ALA A 371 5.01 -4.19 1.57
CA ALA A 371 3.95 -3.20 1.58
C ALA A 371 2.99 -3.40 2.78
N PRO A 372 2.22 -2.38 3.20
CA PRO A 372 1.37 -2.44 4.40
C PRO A 372 0.24 -3.46 4.24
N THR A 373 -0.33 -3.51 3.03
CA THR A 373 -1.37 -4.48 2.66
C THR A 373 -0.92 -5.92 2.87
N TYR A 374 0.38 -6.22 2.82
CA TYR A 374 0.86 -7.57 3.13
C TYR A 374 0.58 -7.99 4.59
N SER A 375 0.71 -7.06 5.53
CA SER A 375 0.37 -7.31 6.93
C SER A 375 -1.14 -7.24 7.15
N ASN A 376 -1.81 -6.28 6.51
CA ASN A 376 -3.23 -6.02 6.74
C ASN A 376 -4.17 -6.99 6.00
N LEU A 377 -3.71 -7.71 4.96
CA LEU A 377 -4.56 -8.60 4.18
C LEU A 377 -5.24 -9.67 5.06
N LEU A 378 -4.49 -10.23 6.02
CA LEU A 378 -4.99 -11.29 6.87
C LEU A 378 -6.06 -10.80 7.86
N SER A 379 -6.15 -9.50 8.12
CA SER A 379 -7.20 -8.96 8.98
C SER A 379 -8.59 -9.10 8.35
N TRP A 380 -8.69 -9.33 7.04
CA TRP A 380 -9.97 -9.60 6.40
C TRP A 380 -10.66 -10.87 6.89
N TYR A 381 -9.92 -11.91 7.28
CA TYR A 381 -10.53 -13.15 7.74
C TYR A 381 -11.48 -12.94 8.93
N PRO A 382 -11.02 -12.40 10.09
CA PRO A 382 -11.93 -12.10 11.20
C PRO A 382 -12.93 -10.99 10.86
N MET A 383 -12.52 -9.98 10.07
CA MET A 383 -13.41 -8.86 9.75
C MET A 383 -14.60 -9.25 8.87
N PHE A 384 -14.50 -10.29 8.04
CA PHE A 384 -15.63 -10.79 7.25
C PHE A 384 -16.50 -11.80 7.99
N GLU A 385 -16.05 -12.32 9.13
CA GLU A 385 -16.76 -13.36 9.86
C GLU A 385 -18.10 -12.84 10.41
N ASP A 386 -19.17 -13.61 10.18
CA ASP A 386 -20.54 -13.29 10.61
C ASP A 386 -21.11 -11.96 10.08
N GLN A 387 -20.48 -11.36 9.07
CA GLN A 387 -20.98 -10.16 8.40
C GLN A 387 -21.95 -10.51 7.28
N GLU A 388 -22.72 -9.52 6.81
CA GLU A 388 -23.64 -9.69 5.69
C GLU A 388 -22.93 -9.47 4.34
N ILE A 389 -23.43 -10.09 3.27
CA ILE A 389 -22.90 -9.91 1.91
C ILE A 389 -22.82 -8.42 1.52
N ALA A 390 -23.78 -7.61 1.98
CA ALA A 390 -23.85 -6.17 1.69
C ALA A 390 -22.67 -5.36 2.26
N ASP A 391 -21.99 -5.91 3.28
CA ASP A 391 -20.86 -5.25 3.95
C ASP A 391 -19.51 -5.59 3.30
N ILE A 392 -19.48 -6.58 2.41
CA ILE A 392 -18.25 -7.00 1.72
C ILE A 392 -17.48 -5.83 1.12
N PRO A 393 -18.11 -4.92 0.34
CA PRO A 393 -17.38 -3.86 -0.35
C PRO A 393 -16.66 -2.92 0.62
N ILE A 394 -17.34 -2.49 1.68
CA ILE A 394 -16.77 -1.54 2.64
C ILE A 394 -15.72 -2.20 3.55
N ILE A 395 -15.93 -3.44 3.98
CA ILE A 395 -14.92 -4.20 4.74
C ILE A 395 -13.68 -4.45 3.89
N ALA A 396 -13.83 -4.78 2.60
CA ALA A 396 -12.71 -4.90 1.68
C ALA A 396 -11.96 -3.56 1.56
N ALA A 397 -12.67 -2.46 1.30
CA ALA A 397 -12.06 -1.14 1.13
C ALA A 397 -11.41 -0.61 2.41
N CYS A 398 -11.84 -1.01 3.61
CA CYS A 398 -11.46 -0.29 4.83
C CYS A 398 -9.99 -0.47 5.27
N ILE A 399 -9.30 -1.52 4.80
CA ILE A 399 -7.85 -1.68 5.01
C ILE A 399 -7.02 -0.88 3.99
N ASP A 400 -7.68 -0.22 3.03
CA ASP A 400 -7.08 0.47 1.89
C ASP A 400 -6.08 -0.42 1.12
N PRO A 401 -6.54 -1.56 0.57
CA PRO A 401 -5.65 -2.55 -0.01
C PRO A 401 -4.98 -2.02 -1.29
N CYS A 402 -3.65 -2.07 -1.33
CA CYS A 402 -2.87 -1.94 -2.55
C CYS A 402 -2.36 -3.32 -2.97
N ILE A 403 -3.11 -3.98 -3.85
CA ILE A 403 -2.80 -5.31 -4.34
C ILE A 403 -1.54 -5.27 -5.22
N CYS A 404 -1.34 -4.23 -6.01
CA CYS A 404 -0.14 -4.00 -6.82
C CYS A 404 1.14 -3.91 -5.97
N CYS A 405 1.03 -3.38 -4.74
CA CYS A 405 2.15 -3.29 -3.80
C CYS A 405 2.45 -4.64 -3.13
N MET A 406 1.41 -5.45 -2.94
CA MET A 406 1.48 -6.70 -2.19
C MET A 406 1.81 -7.89 -3.07
N ASP A 407 1.28 -7.92 -4.30
CA ASP A 407 1.30 -9.07 -5.20
C ASP A 407 2.72 -9.51 -5.54
N ARG A 408 3.04 -10.70 -5.06
CA ARG A 408 4.31 -11.37 -5.25
C ARG A 408 4.04 -12.75 -5.80
N VAL A 409 4.95 -13.22 -6.63
CA VAL A 409 5.00 -14.63 -6.98
C VAL A 409 5.84 -15.32 -5.91
N TYR A 410 5.21 -16.24 -5.18
CA TYR A 410 5.92 -17.24 -4.40
C TYR A 410 6.03 -18.47 -5.29
N VAL A 411 7.21 -18.73 -5.87
CA VAL A 411 7.46 -19.97 -6.61
C VAL A 411 7.88 -21.02 -5.58
N VAL A 412 6.96 -21.92 -5.23
CA VAL A 412 7.32 -23.16 -4.54
C VAL A 412 7.26 -24.28 -5.56
N ARG A 413 8.36 -25.03 -5.69
CA ARG A 413 8.35 -26.34 -6.34
C ARG A 413 8.70 -27.38 -5.29
N ASP A 414 7.80 -28.33 -5.07
CA ASP A 414 8.04 -29.58 -4.33
C ASP A 414 8.73 -29.43 -2.95
N GLY A 415 8.46 -28.33 -2.23
CA GLY A 415 9.11 -28.05 -0.95
C GLY A 415 10.64 -27.90 -1.01
N ARG A 416 11.20 -27.67 -2.21
CA ARG A 416 12.64 -27.46 -2.45
C ARG A 416 12.86 -26.17 -3.24
N GLU A 417 13.69 -25.29 -2.70
CA GLU A 417 14.17 -24.10 -3.44
C GLU A 417 15.16 -24.53 -4.53
N GLU A 418 14.73 -24.43 -5.80
CA GLU A 418 15.63 -24.55 -6.95
C GLU A 418 15.59 -23.26 -7.79
N THR A 419 16.77 -22.77 -8.17
CA THR A 419 16.91 -21.60 -9.04
C THR A 419 16.93 -22.05 -10.50
N TRP A 420 15.94 -21.59 -11.28
CA TRP A 420 15.80 -21.93 -12.69
C TRP A 420 16.43 -20.84 -13.56
N THR A 421 17.29 -21.23 -14.49
CA THR A 421 17.94 -20.28 -15.40
C THR A 421 17.01 -19.89 -16.54
N LYS A 422 17.23 -18.70 -17.10
CA LYS A 422 16.46 -18.17 -18.25
C LYS A 422 16.44 -19.14 -19.43
N GLU A 423 17.52 -19.86 -19.67
CA GLU A 423 17.63 -20.85 -20.75
C GLU A 423 16.72 -22.06 -20.51
N GLN A 424 16.58 -22.50 -19.26
CA GLN A 424 15.68 -23.60 -18.90
C GLN A 424 14.21 -23.21 -19.10
N LEU A 425 13.85 -21.97 -18.75
CA LEU A 425 12.50 -21.43 -18.96
C LEU A 425 12.18 -21.26 -20.46
N LEU A 426 13.14 -20.78 -21.25
CA LEU A 426 12.98 -20.67 -22.71
C LEU A 426 12.83 -22.04 -23.37
N LYS A 427 13.58 -23.04 -22.92
CA LYS A 427 13.49 -24.41 -23.42
C LYS A 427 12.10 -25.02 -23.18
N LEU A 428 11.55 -24.86 -21.98
CA LEU A 428 10.18 -25.29 -21.65
C LEU A 428 9.11 -24.54 -22.47
N SER A 429 9.31 -23.25 -22.70
CA SER A 429 8.43 -22.45 -23.56
C SER A 429 8.47 -22.92 -25.03
N TRP A 430 9.66 -23.23 -25.56
CA TRP A 430 9.82 -23.77 -26.90
C TRP A 430 9.23 -25.18 -27.03
N GLU A 431 9.39 -26.02 -26.02
CA GLU A 431 8.81 -27.36 -25.98
C GLU A 431 7.28 -27.32 -25.94
N LYS A 432 6.69 -26.43 -25.12
CA LYS A 432 5.24 -26.19 -25.09
C LYS A 432 4.74 -25.64 -26.44
N THR A 433 5.45 -24.68 -27.03
CA THR A 433 5.12 -24.11 -28.34
C THR A 433 5.19 -25.16 -29.45
N ARG A 434 6.17 -26.07 -29.40
CA ARG A 434 6.29 -27.19 -30.34
C ARG A 434 5.17 -28.22 -30.17
N ARG A 435 4.74 -28.48 -28.93
CA ARG A 435 3.58 -29.35 -28.65
C ARG A 435 2.27 -28.75 -29.18
N LEU A 436 2.07 -27.44 -29.04
CA LEU A 436 0.88 -26.74 -29.53
C LEU A 436 0.84 -26.54 -31.06
N ARG A 437 1.96 -26.76 -31.75
CA ARG A 437 2.07 -26.68 -33.23
C ARG A 437 1.91 -28.04 -33.93
N ARG A 438 1.83 -29.14 -33.18
CA ARG A 438 1.40 -30.45 -33.66
C ARG A 438 -0.10 -30.59 -33.44
#